data_AF-A0A9D4HEQ1-F1
#
_entry.id   AF-A0A9D4HEQ1-F1
#
_cell.length_a   1.000
_cell.length_b   1.000
_cell.length_c   1.000
_cell.angle_alpha   90.00
_cell.angle_beta   90.00
_cell.angle_gamma   90.00
#
_symmetry.space_group_name_H-M   'P 1'
#
loop_
_entity.id
_entity.type
_entity.pdbx_description
1 polymer ?
#
loop_
_entity_poly.entity_id
_entity_poly.type
_entity_poly.pdbx_seq_one_letter_code
_entity_poly.pdbx_strand_id
1 'polypeptide(L)'
;MADKISSVVDLNVGGTHFTTTLSTLTKYPDSMLAAMFSGRHVINKDKDGRSVIDCDGKIFKHILAFLRFGTLPTGDVAESVHTYSEYFGLNELSTILCDFQQVKLSTKVRDMQQQHPEYTKLVRSVIDNLTAKAIHKDSTTCIIIKQDRQNMHDQYFTKTYSNNASLNALKSKRIKVCVSKSLVDFDNLNTQLDDMFFLTANHLQFLGYGCNVLYHTSVDGCPDGWTGYQESCYHFSHDTEPWELAQMVCRDMGAHLVEIESAAENNFVTNELQRRHATSWIGANDLLIENEWRWASSHNRITFANWAPREPTNSNGNENCADIRNFDWKWNDERCDSSQNYICEMSVEAAIVG
;
A
#
# COMPACT_ATOMS: atom_id res chain seq x y z
N MET A 1 -31.03 20.83 42.86
CA MET A 1 -30.15 20.13 41.89
C MET A 1 -28.81 20.85 41.95
N ALA A 2 -27.77 20.21 42.48
CA ALA A 2 -26.47 20.85 42.63
C ALA A 2 -25.81 20.99 41.26
N ASP A 3 -25.38 22.21 40.93
CA ASP A 3 -24.61 22.54 39.74
C ASP A 3 -23.40 21.61 39.62
N LYS A 4 -23.43 20.74 38.63
CA LYS A 4 -22.28 19.92 38.24
C LYS A 4 -21.32 20.84 37.48
N ILE A 5 -20.59 21.67 38.21
CA ILE A 5 -19.49 22.45 37.66
C ILE A 5 -18.56 21.45 36.97
N SER A 6 -18.50 21.52 35.64
CA SER A 6 -17.67 20.66 34.81
C SER A 6 -16.24 20.73 35.32
N SER A 7 -15.73 19.60 35.84
CA SER A 7 -14.40 19.56 36.46
C SER A 7 -13.35 20.05 35.47
N VAL A 8 -12.56 21.03 35.89
CA VAL A 8 -11.42 21.54 35.12
C VAL A 8 -10.40 20.42 34.95
N VAL A 9 -9.83 20.33 33.75
CA VAL A 9 -8.82 19.36 33.36
C VAL A 9 -7.63 20.11 32.78
N ASP A 10 -6.47 19.91 33.39
CA ASP A 10 -5.19 20.38 32.87
C ASP A 10 -4.52 19.29 32.04
N LEU A 11 -4.07 19.68 30.85
CA LEU A 11 -3.51 18.81 29.83
C LEU A 11 -2.08 19.24 29.47
N ASN A 12 -1.24 18.26 29.20
CA ASN A 12 0.05 18.44 28.54
C ASN A 12 0.00 17.67 27.21
N VAL A 13 -0.04 18.40 26.09
CA VAL A 13 -0.20 17.82 24.75
C VAL A 13 1.08 18.08 23.95
N GLY A 14 1.94 17.05 23.85
CA GLY A 14 3.24 17.16 23.17
C GLY A 14 4.13 18.30 23.71
N GLY A 15 4.04 18.60 25.00
CA GLY A 15 4.76 19.72 25.64
C GLY A 15 4.02 21.06 25.63
N THR A 16 2.84 21.15 24.99
CA THR A 16 1.99 22.36 25.04
C THR A 16 0.92 22.20 26.10
N HIS A 17 0.83 23.17 27.03
CA HIS A 17 -0.11 23.11 28.14
C HIS A 17 -1.47 23.70 27.76
N PHE A 18 -2.53 22.98 28.11
CA PHE A 18 -3.91 23.44 27.93
C PHE A 18 -4.70 23.25 29.22
N THR A 19 -5.64 24.16 29.48
CA THR A 19 -6.66 23.99 30.52
C THR A 19 -8.01 23.96 29.84
N THR A 20 -8.84 22.98 30.16
CA THR A 20 -10.19 22.80 29.61
C THR A 20 -11.12 22.17 30.64
N THR A 21 -12.31 21.74 30.24
CA THR A 21 -13.25 21.06 31.14
C THR A 21 -13.55 19.65 30.66
N LEU A 22 -13.93 18.78 31.59
CA LEU A 22 -14.33 17.41 31.28
C LEU A 22 -15.47 17.37 30.26
N SER A 23 -16.47 18.24 30.41
CA SER A 23 -17.59 18.34 29.46
C SER A 23 -17.15 18.68 28.03
N THR A 24 -16.08 19.46 27.87
CA THR A 24 -15.54 19.77 26.53
C THR A 24 -14.87 18.54 25.92
N LEU A 25 -14.08 17.79 26.70
CA LEU A 25 -13.39 16.58 26.23
C LEU A 25 -14.35 15.42 25.97
N THR A 26 -15.46 15.35 26.72
CA THR A 26 -16.47 14.31 26.59
C THR A 26 -17.68 14.76 25.76
N LYS A 27 -17.59 15.87 25.02
CA LYS A 27 -18.72 16.43 24.24
C LYS A 27 -19.27 15.41 23.23
N TYR A 28 -18.39 14.62 22.63
CA TYR A 28 -18.74 13.52 21.73
C TYR A 28 -18.53 12.19 22.46
N PRO A 29 -19.59 11.52 22.94
CA PRO A 29 -19.46 10.39 23.86
C PRO A 29 -18.75 9.16 23.26
N ASP A 30 -18.83 9.01 21.94
CA ASP A 30 -18.21 7.90 21.19
C ASP A 30 -16.76 8.21 20.75
N SER A 31 -16.24 9.39 21.11
CA SER A 31 -14.88 9.80 20.76
C SER A 31 -13.83 9.17 21.67
N MET A 32 -12.60 9.04 21.17
CA MET A 32 -11.46 8.58 21.96
C MET A 32 -11.21 9.50 23.16
N LEU A 33 -11.40 10.82 23.00
CA LEU A 33 -11.27 11.78 24.11
C LEU A 33 -12.31 11.50 25.21
N ALA A 34 -13.56 11.19 24.85
CA ALA A 34 -14.56 10.79 25.84
C ALA A 34 -14.18 9.49 26.55
N ALA A 35 -13.66 8.50 25.82
CA ALA A 35 -13.21 7.23 26.38
C ALA A 35 -12.04 7.41 27.36
N MET A 36 -11.01 8.18 26.97
CA MET A 36 -9.85 8.51 27.80
C MET A 36 -10.28 9.14 29.12
N PHE A 37 -11.16 10.14 29.07
CA PHE A 37 -11.60 10.88 30.24
C PHE A 37 -12.89 10.33 30.88
N SER A 38 -13.32 9.12 30.54
CA SER A 38 -14.51 8.47 31.13
C SER A 38 -14.32 8.01 32.59
N GLY A 39 -13.09 8.08 33.11
CA GLY A 39 -12.72 7.54 34.43
C GLY A 39 -12.44 6.03 34.44
N ARG A 40 -12.63 5.35 33.30
CA ARG A 40 -12.34 3.91 33.13
C ARG A 40 -10.89 3.61 32.72
N HIS A 41 -10.16 4.63 32.29
CA HIS A 41 -8.77 4.51 31.82
C HIS A 41 -7.85 5.32 32.72
N VAL A 42 -6.67 4.76 33.00
CA VAL A 42 -5.60 5.48 33.69
C VAL A 42 -4.88 6.34 32.66
N ILE A 43 -4.94 7.67 32.83
CA ILE A 43 -4.20 8.61 31.97
C ILE A 43 -2.89 8.97 32.66
N ASN A 44 -1.78 8.88 31.93
CA ASN A 44 -0.48 9.30 32.40
C ASN A 44 -0.48 10.80 32.76
N LYS A 45 0.23 11.15 33.83
CA LYS A 45 0.37 12.54 34.27
C LYS A 45 1.82 12.99 34.20
N ASP A 46 2.04 14.26 33.86
CA ASP A 46 3.37 14.87 33.93
C ASP A 46 3.78 15.17 35.39
N LYS A 47 5.00 15.69 35.56
CA LYS A 47 5.55 16.06 36.87
C LYS A 47 4.70 17.07 37.66
N ASP A 48 3.85 17.83 36.98
CA ASP A 48 2.98 18.85 37.57
C ASP A 48 1.53 18.33 37.72
N GLY A 49 1.29 17.04 37.44
CA GLY A 49 -0.01 16.39 37.59
C GLY A 49 -0.99 16.58 36.41
N ARG A 50 -0.53 17.14 35.27
CA ARG A 50 -1.37 17.37 34.09
C ARG A 50 -1.49 16.09 33.26
N SER A 51 -2.67 15.83 32.71
CA SER A 51 -2.92 14.62 31.91
C SER A 51 -2.20 14.72 30.57
N VAL A 52 -1.38 13.73 30.23
CA VAL A 52 -0.54 13.74 29.03
C VAL A 52 -1.30 13.16 27.84
N ILE A 53 -1.25 13.87 26.71
CA ILE A 53 -1.72 13.39 25.42
C ILE A 53 -0.55 13.49 24.44
N ASP A 54 -0.16 12.35 23.86
CA ASP A 54 0.98 12.26 22.95
C ASP A 54 0.59 12.69 21.53
N CYS A 55 0.48 14.01 21.32
CA CYS A 55 0.04 14.64 20.07
C CYS A 55 0.68 16.03 19.89
N ASP A 56 0.70 16.57 18.67
CA ASP A 56 1.16 17.95 18.44
C ASP A 56 0.16 18.97 19.02
N GLY A 57 0.60 19.70 20.05
CA GLY A 57 -0.19 20.76 20.69
C GLY A 57 -0.64 21.87 19.74
N LYS A 58 0.13 22.19 18.69
CA LYS A 58 -0.23 23.22 17.71
C LYS A 58 -1.43 22.81 16.86
N ILE A 59 -1.60 21.52 16.58
CA ILE A 59 -2.77 20.99 15.87
C ILE A 59 -3.92 20.79 16.85
N PHE A 60 -3.62 20.25 18.04
CA PHE A 60 -4.62 20.00 19.07
C PHE A 60 -5.37 21.26 19.51
N LYS A 61 -4.75 22.45 19.46
CA LYS A 61 -5.44 23.72 19.73
C LYS A 61 -6.69 23.92 18.85
N HIS A 62 -6.66 23.43 17.61
CA HIS A 62 -7.79 23.53 16.67
C HIS A 62 -8.87 22.49 16.99
N ILE A 63 -8.48 21.27 17.38
CA ILE A 63 -9.41 20.27 17.93
C ILE A 63 -10.16 20.87 19.13
N LEU A 64 -9.43 21.50 20.04
CA LEU A 64 -10.01 22.12 21.23
C LEU A 64 -10.92 23.31 20.90
N ALA A 65 -10.55 24.13 19.90
CA ALA A 65 -11.39 25.22 19.41
C ALA A 65 -12.71 24.70 18.81
N PHE A 66 -12.67 23.60 18.05
CA PHE A 66 -13.86 22.93 17.56
C PHE A 66 -14.73 22.37 18.70
N LEU A 67 -14.14 21.65 19.66
CA LEU A 67 -14.89 21.11 20.80
C LEU A 67 -15.60 22.21 21.60
N ARG A 68 -14.96 23.37 21.77
CA ARG A 68 -15.50 24.53 22.51
C ARG A 68 -16.56 25.29 21.73
N PHE A 69 -16.24 25.69 20.50
CA PHE A 69 -16.98 26.73 19.78
C PHE A 69 -17.46 26.28 18.39
N GLY A 70 -17.15 25.06 17.96
CA GLY A 70 -17.42 24.60 16.59
C GLY A 70 -16.53 25.28 15.55
N THR A 71 -15.45 25.95 15.98
CA THR A 71 -14.53 26.64 15.05
C THR A 71 -13.82 25.65 14.15
N LEU A 72 -13.96 25.83 12.85
CA LEU A 72 -13.28 25.01 11.84
C LEU A 72 -11.88 25.57 11.53
N PRO A 73 -10.86 24.72 11.33
CA PRO A 73 -9.56 25.14 10.80
C PRO A 73 -9.69 25.64 9.36
N THR A 74 -8.76 26.48 8.94
CA THR A 74 -8.69 27.02 7.58
C THR A 74 -7.29 26.86 6.99
N GLY A 75 -7.18 27.03 5.67
CA GLY A 75 -5.89 26.93 4.97
C GLY A 75 -5.30 25.52 5.05
N ASP A 76 -3.97 25.44 5.12
CA ASP A 76 -3.24 24.18 5.09
C ASP A 76 -3.34 23.39 6.40
N VAL A 77 -3.72 24.06 7.50
CA VAL A 77 -3.91 23.43 8.82
C VAL A 77 -5.13 22.49 8.83
N ALA A 78 -6.10 22.69 7.94
CA ALA A 78 -7.32 21.88 7.87
C ALA A 78 -7.03 20.40 7.61
N GLU A 79 -5.98 20.08 6.84
CA GLU A 79 -5.60 18.70 6.52
C GLU A 79 -5.02 17.96 7.72
N SER A 80 -4.10 18.59 8.46
CA SER A 80 -3.57 18.02 9.70
C SER A 80 -4.66 17.85 10.76
N VAL A 81 -5.62 18.80 10.83
CA VAL A 81 -6.75 18.71 11.76
C VAL A 81 -7.75 17.63 11.34
N HIS A 82 -7.94 17.38 10.04
CA HIS A 82 -8.76 16.26 9.55
C HIS A 82 -8.21 14.93 10.08
N THR A 83 -6.89 14.70 9.90
CA THR A 83 -6.21 13.49 10.40
C THR A 83 -6.40 13.30 11.90
N TYR A 84 -6.27 14.38 12.68
CA TYR A 84 -6.45 14.33 14.13
C TYR A 84 -7.92 14.10 14.51
N SER A 85 -8.86 14.64 13.73
CA SER A 85 -10.29 14.41 13.97
C SER A 85 -10.68 12.95 13.77
N GLU A 86 -10.07 12.24 12.81
CA GLU A 86 -10.25 10.80 12.64
C GLU A 86 -9.65 10.00 13.81
N TYR A 87 -8.40 10.33 14.18
CA TYR A 87 -7.71 9.69 15.31
C TYR A 87 -8.51 9.80 16.62
N PHE A 88 -9.06 10.99 16.90
CA PHE A 88 -9.88 11.19 18.11
C PHE A 88 -11.33 10.70 17.96
N GLY A 89 -11.76 10.22 16.81
CA GLY A 89 -13.15 9.79 16.57
C GLY A 89 -14.15 10.95 16.59
N LEU A 90 -13.76 12.14 16.13
CA LEU A 90 -14.60 13.33 16.01
C LEU A 90 -15.29 13.37 14.64
N ASN A 91 -16.21 12.43 14.42
CA ASN A 91 -16.81 12.15 13.10
C ASN A 91 -17.45 13.38 12.43
N GLU A 92 -18.10 14.26 13.19
CA GLU A 92 -18.69 15.50 12.65
C GLU A 92 -17.61 16.42 12.05
N LEU A 93 -16.52 16.66 12.77
CA LEU A 93 -15.41 17.49 12.29
C LEU A 93 -14.72 16.85 11.09
N SER A 94 -14.47 15.54 11.14
CA SER A 94 -13.86 14.80 10.03
C SER A 94 -14.71 14.93 8.76
N THR A 95 -16.03 14.74 8.87
CA THR A 95 -16.96 14.85 7.74
C THR A 95 -16.93 16.26 7.13
N ILE A 96 -17.03 17.29 7.96
CA ILE A 96 -17.02 18.69 7.50
C ILE A 96 -15.70 19.05 6.80
N LEU A 97 -14.56 18.61 7.35
CA LEU A 97 -13.26 18.91 6.77
C LEU A 97 -13.00 18.13 5.48
N CYS A 98 -13.49 16.90 5.39
CA CYS A 98 -13.50 16.14 4.16
C CYS A 98 -14.29 16.88 3.07
N ASP A 99 -15.51 17.35 3.36
CA ASP A 99 -16.31 18.11 2.40
C ASP A 99 -15.62 19.40 1.95
N PHE A 100 -15.00 20.14 2.88
CA PHE A 100 -14.26 21.35 2.55
C PHE A 100 -13.05 21.07 1.65
N GLN A 101 -12.33 19.98 1.90
CA GLN A 101 -11.25 19.53 1.01
C GLN A 101 -11.79 19.18 -0.37
N GLN A 102 -12.91 18.45 -0.47
CA GLN A 102 -13.56 18.13 -1.75
C GLN A 102 -13.93 19.40 -2.55
N VAL A 103 -14.45 20.44 -1.90
CA VAL A 103 -14.77 21.73 -2.57
C VAL A 103 -13.51 22.44 -3.08
N LYS A 104 -12.45 22.54 -2.26
CA LYS A 104 -11.17 23.18 -2.65
C LYS A 104 -10.51 22.44 -3.82
N LEU A 105 -10.56 21.12 -3.80
CA LEU A 105 -10.09 20.27 -4.89
C LEU A 105 -10.93 20.43 -6.16
N SER A 106 -12.27 20.43 -6.07
CA SER A 106 -13.15 20.60 -7.23
C SER A 106 -12.89 21.91 -7.99
N THR A 107 -12.54 22.98 -7.26
CA THR A 107 -12.20 24.27 -7.87
C THR A 107 -10.86 24.19 -8.62
N LYS A 108 -9.83 23.60 -8.00
CA LYS A 108 -8.53 23.36 -8.67
C LYS A 108 -8.65 22.49 -9.92
N VAL A 109 -9.46 21.43 -9.86
CA VAL A 109 -9.74 20.55 -11.01
C VAL A 109 -10.33 21.35 -12.17
N ARG A 110 -11.33 22.21 -11.89
CA ARG A 110 -11.99 23.03 -12.91
C ARG A 110 -11.03 24.02 -13.56
N ASP A 111 -10.19 24.66 -12.77
CA ASP A 111 -9.22 25.64 -13.27
C ASP A 111 -8.15 24.96 -14.14
N MET A 112 -7.71 23.75 -13.79
CA MET A 112 -6.79 22.95 -14.61
C MET A 112 -7.42 22.40 -15.89
N GLN A 113 -8.70 21.98 -15.86
CA GLN A 113 -9.42 21.55 -17.06
C GLN A 113 -9.52 22.67 -18.11
N GLN A 114 -9.61 23.93 -17.66
CA GLN A 114 -9.58 25.09 -18.55
C GLN A 114 -8.19 25.33 -19.14
N GLN A 115 -7.12 25.01 -18.40
CA GLN A 115 -5.73 25.22 -18.83
C GLN A 115 -5.17 24.08 -19.70
N HIS A 116 -5.68 22.85 -19.55
CA HIS A 116 -5.16 21.65 -20.23
C HIS A 116 -6.28 20.79 -20.85
N PRO A 117 -6.70 21.03 -22.11
CA PRO A 117 -7.80 20.30 -22.77
C PRO A 117 -7.53 18.80 -22.96
N GLU A 118 -6.26 18.38 -23.12
CA GLU A 118 -5.87 16.97 -23.29
C GLU A 118 -6.09 16.15 -22.01
N TYR A 119 -5.99 16.78 -20.82
CA TYR A 119 -6.33 16.16 -19.53
C TYR A 119 -7.81 15.72 -19.48
N THR A 120 -8.69 16.52 -20.09
CA THR A 120 -10.13 16.24 -20.12
C THR A 120 -10.47 14.99 -20.94
N LYS A 121 -9.68 14.66 -21.98
CA LYS A 121 -9.87 13.43 -22.77
C LYS A 121 -9.46 12.18 -21.98
N LEU A 122 -8.31 12.24 -21.31
CA LEU A 122 -7.82 11.16 -20.45
C LEU A 122 -8.81 10.87 -19.30
N VAL A 123 -9.21 11.90 -18.55
CA VAL A 123 -10.17 11.74 -17.43
C VAL A 123 -11.50 11.16 -17.92
N ARG A 124 -12.01 11.62 -19.07
CA ARG A 124 -13.23 11.08 -19.67
C ARG A 124 -13.07 9.60 -20.06
N SER A 125 -11.95 9.23 -20.66
CA SER A 125 -11.64 7.82 -20.99
C SER A 125 -11.56 6.91 -19.75
N VAL A 126 -11.03 7.43 -18.63
CA VAL A 126 -10.99 6.71 -17.34
C VAL A 126 -12.41 6.55 -16.76
N ILE A 127 -13.22 7.61 -16.77
CA ILE A 127 -14.61 7.58 -16.27
C ILE A 127 -15.49 6.64 -17.12
N ASP A 128 -15.38 6.71 -18.45
CA ASP A 128 -16.17 5.87 -19.37
C ASP A 128 -15.83 4.38 -19.17
N ASN A 129 -14.55 4.04 -18.98
CA ASN A 129 -14.12 2.68 -18.66
C ASN A 129 -14.64 2.21 -17.29
N LEU A 130 -14.59 3.07 -16.27
CA LEU A 130 -15.13 2.75 -14.94
C LEU A 130 -16.64 2.55 -14.96
N THR A 131 -17.36 3.40 -15.68
CA THR A 131 -18.83 3.38 -15.78
C THR A 131 -19.30 2.16 -16.59
N ALA A 132 -18.61 1.81 -17.67
CA ALA A 132 -18.91 0.61 -18.46
C ALA A 132 -18.68 -0.70 -17.69
N LYS A 133 -17.68 -0.74 -16.79
CA LYS A 133 -17.31 -1.94 -16.02
C LYS A 133 -18.04 -2.06 -14.67
N ALA A 134 -18.47 -0.96 -14.06
CA ALA A 134 -19.34 -0.97 -12.87
C ALA A 134 -20.72 -1.62 -13.11
N ILE A 135 -21.11 -1.81 -14.38
CA ILE A 135 -22.33 -2.53 -14.78
C ILE A 135 -22.21 -4.06 -14.53
N HIS A 136 -20.99 -4.59 -14.40
CA HIS A 136 -20.74 -5.99 -14.04
C HIS A 136 -20.29 -6.10 -12.57
N LYS A 137 -21.20 -6.57 -11.71
CA LYS A 137 -21.05 -6.64 -10.25
C LYS A 137 -19.92 -7.57 -9.78
N ASP A 138 -19.31 -7.17 -8.65
CA ASP A 138 -18.45 -7.95 -7.72
C ASP A 138 -16.91 -7.93 -7.91
N SER A 139 -16.27 -6.78 -8.14
CA SER A 139 -14.79 -6.70 -8.16
C SER A 139 -14.17 -5.44 -7.54
N THR A 140 -13.00 -5.60 -6.92
CA THR A 140 -12.07 -4.50 -6.61
C THR A 140 -11.40 -4.08 -7.93
N THR A 141 -11.75 -2.92 -8.48
CA THR A 141 -11.22 -2.49 -9.79
C THR A 141 -9.90 -1.73 -9.61
N CYS A 142 -8.77 -2.40 -9.89
CA CYS A 142 -7.49 -1.70 -10.12
C CYS A 142 -7.45 -1.13 -11.56
N ILE A 143 -6.85 0.04 -11.75
CA ILE A 143 -6.74 0.71 -13.05
C ILE A 143 -5.27 1.04 -13.33
N ILE A 144 -4.58 0.17 -14.04
CA ILE A 144 -3.19 0.40 -14.44
C ILE A 144 -3.18 1.25 -15.70
N ILE A 145 -2.83 2.54 -15.60
CA ILE A 145 -2.69 3.44 -16.76
C ILE A 145 -1.26 3.31 -17.32
N LYS A 146 -1.11 2.74 -18.53
CA LYS A 146 0.17 2.72 -19.27
C LYS A 146 0.14 3.69 -20.45
N GLN A 147 1.22 4.43 -20.68
CA GLN A 147 1.42 5.24 -21.88
C GLN A 147 2.25 4.44 -22.90
N ASP A 148 1.66 4.13 -24.06
CA ASP A 148 2.37 3.46 -25.18
C ASP A 148 3.14 4.50 -26.02
N ARG A 149 4.41 4.20 -26.32
CA ARG A 149 5.34 5.08 -27.02
C ARG A 149 5.20 5.05 -28.55
N GLN A 150 4.56 4.02 -29.12
CA GLN A 150 4.55 3.83 -30.59
C GLN A 150 3.35 4.45 -31.31
N ASN A 151 2.31 4.88 -30.58
CA ASN A 151 1.17 5.59 -31.13
C ASN A 151 0.92 6.88 -30.33
N MET A 152 1.24 8.05 -30.91
CA MET A 152 0.86 9.37 -30.36
C MET A 152 -0.65 9.65 -30.43
N HIS A 153 -1.50 8.62 -30.48
CA HIS A 153 -2.94 8.73 -30.46
C HIS A 153 -3.53 7.72 -29.46
N ASP A 154 -3.94 8.25 -28.31
CA ASP A 154 -5.14 7.84 -27.56
C ASP A 154 -5.34 6.35 -27.23
N GLN A 155 -4.39 5.69 -26.56
CA GLN A 155 -4.70 4.40 -25.92
C GLN A 155 -4.14 4.29 -24.50
N TYR A 156 -5.00 4.60 -23.53
CA TYR A 156 -4.81 4.23 -22.12
C TYR A 156 -5.45 2.85 -21.90
N PHE A 157 -4.63 1.84 -21.61
CA PHE A 157 -5.15 0.49 -21.32
C PHE A 157 -5.63 0.41 -19.86
N THR A 158 -6.70 -0.35 -19.58
CA THR A 158 -7.17 -0.65 -18.21
C THR A 158 -7.27 -2.16 -18.02
N LYS A 159 -6.51 -2.74 -17.07
CA LYS A 159 -6.58 -4.17 -16.72
C LYS A 159 -7.24 -4.32 -15.35
N THR A 160 -8.24 -5.19 -15.23
CA THR A 160 -9.09 -5.38 -14.04
C THR A 160 -8.83 -6.75 -13.43
N TYR A 161 -8.74 -6.85 -12.10
CA TYR A 161 -8.64 -8.11 -11.35
C TYR A 161 -9.94 -8.33 -10.56
N SER A 162 -10.47 -9.56 -10.52
CA SER A 162 -11.69 -9.90 -9.78
C SER A 162 -11.43 -11.06 -8.82
N ASN A 163 -11.79 -10.90 -7.55
CA ASN A 163 -11.88 -12.01 -6.60
C ASN A 163 -13.35 -12.32 -6.30
N ASN A 164 -13.73 -13.59 -6.49
CA ASN A 164 -15.06 -14.13 -6.18
C ASN A 164 -15.29 -14.14 -4.67
N ALA A 165 -16.13 -13.23 -4.16
CA ALA A 165 -16.69 -13.34 -2.81
C ALA A 165 -18.16 -12.91 -2.81
N SER A 166 -19.02 -13.81 -2.34
CA SER A 166 -20.47 -13.86 -2.51
C SER A 166 -21.25 -12.65 -1.97
N LEU A 167 -22.36 -12.33 -2.65
CA LEU A 167 -23.36 -11.31 -2.33
C LEU A 167 -23.93 -11.44 -0.89
N ASN A 168 -23.66 -10.47 -0.01
CA ASN A 168 -24.61 -9.90 0.97
C ASN A 168 -24.02 -8.78 1.87
N ALA A 169 -23.14 -7.91 1.35
CA ALA A 169 -22.63 -6.76 2.10
C ALA A 169 -22.31 -5.56 1.19
N LEU A 170 -23.34 -4.79 0.81
CA LEU A 170 -23.22 -3.63 -0.09
C LEU A 170 -23.63 -2.29 0.57
N LYS A 171 -23.22 -2.06 1.82
CA LYS A 171 -23.29 -0.73 2.45
C LYS A 171 -21.96 -0.22 3.04
N SER A 172 -20.84 -0.92 2.84
CA SER A 172 -19.57 -0.60 3.53
C SER A 172 -18.25 -0.94 2.80
N LYS A 173 -18.24 -1.25 1.50
CA LYS A 173 -16.98 -1.63 0.83
C LYS A 173 -16.26 -0.44 0.18
N ARG A 174 -14.97 -0.29 0.56
CA ARG A 174 -13.99 0.70 0.06
C ARG A 174 -13.56 0.36 -1.38
N ILE A 175 -13.43 1.36 -2.24
CA ILE A 175 -12.88 1.21 -3.61
C ILE A 175 -11.41 1.60 -3.57
N LYS A 176 -10.50 0.62 -3.71
CA LYS A 176 -9.06 0.86 -3.87
C LYS A 176 -8.75 1.13 -5.36
N VAL A 177 -8.15 2.28 -5.66
CA VAL A 177 -7.67 2.65 -7.00
C VAL A 177 -6.15 2.69 -6.97
N CYS A 178 -5.49 1.85 -7.77
CA CYS A 178 -4.02 1.75 -7.84
C CYS A 178 -3.54 2.17 -9.23
N VAL A 179 -2.56 3.06 -9.31
CA VAL A 179 -1.97 3.60 -10.56
C VAL A 179 -0.45 3.38 -10.49
N SER A 180 0.15 2.78 -11.53
CA SER A 180 1.60 2.48 -11.61
C SER A 180 2.28 3.36 -12.67
N LYS A 181 3.50 3.84 -12.39
CA LYS A 181 4.34 4.69 -13.26
C LYS A 181 5.36 3.80 -13.97
N SER A 182 5.61 4.02 -15.26
CA SER A 182 6.79 3.46 -15.96
C SER A 182 7.69 4.63 -16.34
N LEU A 183 8.89 4.67 -15.76
CA LEU A 183 9.83 5.77 -15.92
C LEU A 183 10.51 5.75 -17.29
N VAL A 184 10.40 6.85 -18.03
CA VAL A 184 11.51 7.30 -18.89
C VAL A 184 11.78 8.78 -18.58
N ASP A 185 13.01 9.06 -18.18
CA ASP A 185 13.60 10.36 -17.81
C ASP A 185 12.94 11.59 -18.43
N PHE A 186 12.29 12.42 -17.61
CA PHE A 186 12.12 13.87 -17.87
C PHE A 186 11.76 14.61 -16.55
N ASP A 187 12.75 15.26 -15.94
CA ASP A 187 12.61 15.99 -14.66
C ASP A 187 11.67 17.21 -14.70
N ASN A 188 11.18 17.64 -15.87
CA ASN A 188 10.33 18.82 -16.02
C ASN A 188 8.86 18.54 -16.41
N LEU A 189 8.48 17.27 -16.59
CA LEU A 189 7.08 16.86 -16.81
C LEU A 189 6.46 16.14 -15.60
N ASN A 190 7.27 15.84 -14.58
CA ASN A 190 6.90 15.09 -13.38
C ASN A 190 5.82 15.78 -12.54
N THR A 191 5.95 17.08 -12.29
CA THR A 191 4.98 17.85 -11.48
C THR A 191 3.61 17.94 -12.15
N GLN A 192 3.56 18.18 -13.47
CA GLN A 192 2.28 18.28 -14.19
C GLN A 192 1.53 16.95 -14.27
N LEU A 193 2.24 15.82 -14.40
CA LEU A 193 1.65 14.49 -14.41
C LEU A 193 1.20 14.05 -13.01
N ASP A 194 2.01 14.26 -11.97
CA ASP A 194 1.63 13.92 -10.59
C ASP A 194 0.41 14.74 -10.13
N ASP A 195 0.34 16.03 -10.51
CA ASP A 195 -0.84 16.88 -10.30
C ASP A 195 -2.06 16.34 -11.07
N MET A 196 -1.88 15.91 -12.32
CA MET A 196 -2.91 15.31 -13.18
C MET A 196 -3.45 13.98 -12.59
N PHE A 197 -2.60 13.16 -11.98
CA PHE A 197 -2.98 11.87 -11.38
C PHE A 197 -3.69 12.04 -10.04
N PHE A 198 -3.20 12.93 -9.17
CA PHE A 198 -3.91 13.38 -7.97
C PHE A 198 -5.29 13.95 -8.34
N LEU A 199 -5.31 14.76 -9.41
CA LEU A 199 -6.46 15.19 -10.20
C LEU A 199 -7.56 14.14 -10.40
N THR A 200 -7.17 13.06 -11.07
CA THR A 200 -8.07 12.04 -11.59
C THR A 200 -8.63 11.17 -10.46
N ALA A 201 -7.80 10.82 -9.47
CA ALA A 201 -8.20 10.06 -8.28
C ALA A 201 -9.24 10.83 -7.43
N ASN A 202 -9.02 12.13 -7.24
CA ASN A 202 -9.95 12.99 -6.50
C ASN A 202 -11.26 13.25 -7.26
N HIS A 203 -11.23 13.30 -8.60
CA HIS A 203 -12.45 13.42 -9.41
C HIS A 203 -13.33 12.16 -9.35
N LEU A 204 -12.73 10.96 -9.18
CA LEU A 204 -13.48 9.73 -8.95
C LEU A 204 -14.15 9.68 -7.57
N GLN A 205 -13.53 10.32 -6.57
CA GLN A 205 -14.13 10.52 -5.24
C GLN A 205 -15.40 11.42 -5.32
N PHE A 206 -15.38 12.43 -6.19
CA PHE A 206 -16.49 13.36 -6.45
C PHE A 206 -17.74 12.70 -7.08
N LEU A 207 -17.57 11.59 -7.82
CA LEU A 207 -18.68 10.88 -8.47
C LEU A 207 -19.43 9.88 -7.55
N GLY A 208 -19.15 9.89 -6.24
CA GLY A 208 -19.91 9.12 -5.25
C GLY A 208 -19.36 7.73 -4.91
N TYR A 209 -18.08 7.45 -5.21
CA TYR A 209 -17.41 6.17 -4.94
C TYR A 209 -16.76 6.04 -3.54
N GLY A 210 -16.98 7.02 -2.66
CA GLY A 210 -16.69 6.94 -1.22
C GLY A 210 -15.24 7.26 -0.83
N CYS A 211 -15.08 7.97 0.29
CA CYS A 211 -13.79 8.19 0.95
C CYS A 211 -13.17 6.87 1.35
N ASN A 212 -12.17 6.41 0.59
CA ASN A 212 -11.02 5.60 1.01
C ASN A 212 -10.26 5.15 -0.25
N VAL A 213 -9.65 6.10 -0.96
CA VAL A 213 -8.61 5.79 -1.95
C VAL A 213 -7.32 5.62 -1.16
N LEU A 214 -6.87 4.37 -0.97
CA LEU A 214 -5.59 4.08 -0.32
C LEU A 214 -4.47 4.37 -1.33
N TYR A 215 -3.68 5.40 -1.05
CA TYR A 215 -2.47 5.75 -1.78
C TYR A 215 -1.35 4.80 -1.36
N HIS A 216 -0.74 4.10 -2.32
CA HIS A 216 0.55 3.44 -2.13
C HIS A 216 1.53 4.07 -3.13
N THR A 217 2.35 5.00 -2.65
CA THR A 217 3.42 5.61 -3.46
C THR A 217 4.66 4.73 -3.40
N SER A 218 4.58 3.56 -4.01
CA SER A 218 5.77 2.86 -4.46
C SER A 218 5.94 3.15 -5.94
N VAL A 219 7.14 3.57 -6.34
CA VAL A 219 7.48 3.94 -7.73
C VAL A 219 7.09 2.84 -8.73
N ASP A 220 7.02 1.58 -8.28
CA ASP A 220 6.67 0.40 -9.07
C ASP A 220 5.55 -0.48 -8.47
N GLY A 221 4.93 -0.07 -7.34
CA GLY A 221 3.91 -0.87 -6.63
C GLY A 221 4.46 -1.95 -5.68
N CYS A 222 5.76 -1.93 -5.39
CA CYS A 222 6.46 -2.86 -4.50
C CYS A 222 6.91 -2.24 -3.17
N PRO A 223 7.02 -2.99 -2.06
CA PRO A 223 7.45 -2.44 -0.78
C PRO A 223 8.90 -1.90 -0.84
N ASP A 224 9.26 -1.02 0.09
CA ASP A 224 10.63 -0.48 0.18
C ASP A 224 11.65 -1.64 0.29
N GLY A 225 12.70 -1.59 -0.53
CA GLY A 225 13.72 -2.64 -0.60
C GLY A 225 13.39 -3.80 -1.55
N TRP A 226 12.20 -3.81 -2.17
CA TRP A 226 11.82 -4.77 -3.21
C TRP A 226 12.05 -4.19 -4.61
N THR A 227 12.44 -5.05 -5.55
CA THR A 227 12.63 -4.69 -6.96
C THR A 227 11.41 -5.15 -7.75
N GLY A 228 10.77 -4.25 -8.50
CA GLY A 228 9.61 -4.60 -9.34
C GLY A 228 10.02 -5.18 -10.69
N TYR A 229 9.33 -6.23 -11.13
CA TYR A 229 9.40 -6.73 -12.49
C TYR A 229 8.06 -7.34 -12.93
N GLN A 230 7.52 -6.81 -14.03
CA GLN A 230 6.18 -7.15 -14.52
C GLN A 230 5.08 -6.96 -13.46
N GLU A 231 4.41 -8.03 -13.03
CA GLU A 231 3.30 -8.00 -12.06
C GLU A 231 3.71 -8.53 -10.68
N SER A 232 5.03 -8.67 -10.44
CA SER A 232 5.61 -9.18 -9.19
C SER A 232 6.67 -8.25 -8.61
N CYS A 233 6.89 -8.41 -7.30
CA CYS A 233 7.91 -7.75 -6.50
C CYS A 233 8.90 -8.79 -5.99
N TYR A 234 10.20 -8.48 -6.06
CA TYR A 234 11.27 -9.41 -5.74
C TYR A 234 12.17 -8.86 -4.64
N HIS A 235 12.44 -9.66 -3.61
CA HIS A 235 13.39 -9.36 -2.55
C HIS A 235 14.58 -10.30 -2.64
N PHE A 236 15.77 -9.74 -2.76
CA PHE A 236 17.03 -10.47 -2.80
C PHE A 236 17.67 -10.37 -1.42
N SER A 237 17.77 -11.49 -0.70
CA SER A 237 18.31 -11.51 0.66
C SER A 237 19.78 -11.11 0.70
N HIS A 238 20.21 -10.52 1.81
CA HIS A 238 21.63 -10.42 2.17
C HIS A 238 22.08 -11.61 3.04
N ASP A 239 21.18 -12.14 3.86
CA ASP A 239 21.43 -13.27 4.74
C ASP A 239 21.34 -14.60 4.00
N THR A 240 21.92 -15.66 4.58
CA THR A 240 21.90 -17.01 4.03
C THR A 240 21.14 -17.95 4.92
N GLU A 241 20.27 -18.79 4.36
CA GLU A 241 19.45 -19.73 5.11
C GLU A 241 19.37 -21.10 4.40
N PRO A 242 19.09 -22.20 5.12
CA PRO A 242 18.62 -23.45 4.52
C PRO A 242 17.32 -23.23 3.74
N TRP A 243 17.09 -24.03 2.70
CA TRP A 243 15.99 -23.80 1.74
C TRP A 243 14.61 -23.72 2.41
N GLU A 244 14.32 -24.61 3.36
CA GLU A 244 13.03 -24.63 4.07
C GLU A 244 12.85 -23.36 4.93
N LEU A 245 13.91 -22.89 5.58
CA LEU A 245 13.88 -21.68 6.39
C LEU A 245 13.77 -20.43 5.50
N ALA A 246 14.45 -20.39 4.36
CA ALA A 246 14.29 -19.33 3.37
C ALA A 246 12.83 -19.22 2.88
N GLN A 247 12.17 -20.35 2.59
CA GLN A 247 10.75 -20.38 2.25
C GLN A 247 9.87 -19.84 3.39
N MET A 248 10.17 -20.17 4.65
CA MET A 248 9.46 -19.62 5.80
C MET A 248 9.65 -18.10 5.92
N VAL A 249 10.88 -17.60 5.75
CA VAL A 249 11.17 -16.16 5.80
C VAL A 249 10.44 -15.41 4.70
N CYS A 250 10.38 -15.94 3.47
CA CYS A 250 9.56 -15.34 2.41
C CYS A 250 8.08 -15.31 2.80
N ARG A 251 7.55 -16.39 3.39
CA ARG A 251 6.15 -16.46 3.86
C ARG A 251 5.83 -15.44 4.95
N ASP A 252 6.75 -15.22 5.89
CA ASP A 252 6.59 -14.21 6.94
C ASP A 252 6.54 -12.78 6.38
N MET A 253 7.16 -12.55 5.22
CA MET A 253 7.06 -11.29 4.46
C MET A 253 5.82 -11.20 3.56
N GLY A 254 4.91 -12.19 3.60
CA GLY A 254 3.75 -12.26 2.70
C GLY A 254 4.10 -12.67 1.26
N ALA A 255 5.27 -13.29 1.06
CA ALA A 255 5.84 -13.73 -0.21
C ALA A 255 6.05 -15.26 -0.22
N HIS A 256 6.70 -15.77 -1.26
CA HIS A 256 7.24 -17.12 -1.33
C HIS A 256 8.61 -17.10 -2.00
N LEU A 257 9.41 -18.17 -1.92
CA LEU A 257 10.58 -18.30 -2.79
C LEU A 257 10.15 -18.14 -4.26
N VAL A 258 10.95 -17.43 -5.04
CA VAL A 258 10.63 -17.08 -6.43
C VAL A 258 10.29 -18.31 -7.27
N GLU A 259 9.19 -18.24 -8.03
CA GLU A 259 8.74 -19.28 -8.95
C GLU A 259 8.97 -18.81 -10.38
N ILE A 260 10.12 -19.15 -10.97
CA ILE A 260 10.51 -18.60 -12.28
C ILE A 260 9.79 -19.33 -13.41
N GLU A 261 8.71 -18.76 -13.91
CA GLU A 261 7.81 -19.41 -14.88
C GLU A 261 8.12 -19.05 -16.34
N SER A 262 9.08 -18.16 -16.59
CA SER A 262 9.43 -17.75 -17.96
C SER A 262 10.91 -17.42 -18.18
N ALA A 263 11.34 -17.51 -19.44
CA ALA A 263 12.69 -17.08 -19.84
C ALA A 263 12.96 -15.59 -19.61
N ALA A 264 11.93 -14.75 -19.75
CA ALA A 264 12.05 -13.30 -19.53
C ALA A 264 12.30 -12.98 -18.06
N GLU A 265 11.57 -13.64 -17.16
CA GLU A 265 11.74 -13.55 -15.73
C GLU A 265 13.10 -14.11 -15.27
N ASN A 266 13.50 -15.28 -15.78
CA ASN A 266 14.82 -15.84 -15.50
C ASN A 266 15.96 -14.86 -15.87
N ASN A 267 15.84 -14.17 -17.01
CA ASN A 267 16.82 -13.17 -17.41
C ASN A 267 16.82 -11.95 -16.47
N PHE A 268 15.66 -11.51 -15.99
CA PHE A 268 15.58 -10.46 -14.98
C PHE A 268 16.26 -10.87 -13.67
N VAL A 269 15.89 -12.03 -13.11
CA VAL A 269 16.44 -12.56 -11.87
C VAL A 269 17.96 -12.72 -11.97
N THR A 270 18.47 -13.34 -13.04
CA THR A 270 19.91 -13.57 -13.22
C THR A 270 20.69 -12.27 -13.40
N ASN A 271 20.11 -11.23 -14.02
CA ASN A 271 20.73 -9.90 -14.10
C ASN A 271 20.84 -9.22 -12.73
N GLU A 272 19.83 -9.37 -11.87
CA GLU A 272 19.86 -8.85 -10.50
C GLU A 272 20.89 -9.59 -9.63
N LEU A 273 20.99 -10.92 -9.80
CA LEU A 273 21.99 -11.75 -9.13
C LEU A 273 23.41 -11.43 -9.61
N GLN A 274 23.61 -11.15 -10.89
CA GLN A 274 24.91 -10.72 -11.44
C GLN A 274 25.48 -9.50 -10.72
N ARG A 275 24.63 -8.52 -10.41
CA ARG A 275 25.06 -7.32 -9.68
C ARG A 275 25.38 -7.59 -8.21
N ARG A 276 24.76 -8.62 -7.64
CA ARG A 276 24.88 -9.00 -6.21
C ARG A 276 25.94 -10.06 -5.95
N HIS A 277 26.37 -10.79 -6.99
CA HIS A 277 27.34 -11.89 -6.91
C HIS A 277 26.98 -13.01 -5.92
N ALA A 278 25.69 -13.32 -5.79
CA ALA A 278 25.16 -14.29 -4.81
C ALA A 278 24.61 -15.56 -5.49
N THR A 279 24.94 -16.73 -4.95
CA THR A 279 24.20 -17.97 -5.25
C THR A 279 22.94 -17.95 -4.40
N SER A 280 21.77 -18.14 -5.03
CA SER A 280 20.49 -17.95 -4.34
C SER A 280 19.48 -19.05 -4.60
N TRP A 281 18.79 -19.45 -3.54
CA TRP A 281 17.65 -20.36 -3.58
C TRP A 281 16.49 -19.80 -4.40
N ILE A 282 15.84 -20.71 -5.13
CA ILE A 282 14.55 -20.49 -5.80
C ILE A 282 13.52 -21.51 -5.30
N GLY A 283 12.25 -21.33 -5.65
CA GLY A 283 11.16 -22.16 -5.13
C GLY A 283 11.07 -23.58 -5.69
N ALA A 284 11.91 -23.98 -6.64
CA ALA A 284 11.87 -25.30 -7.25
C ALA A 284 12.47 -26.37 -6.32
N ASN A 285 11.77 -27.49 -6.17
CA ASN A 285 12.18 -28.65 -5.37
C ASN A 285 11.54 -29.93 -5.91
N ASP A 286 12.09 -31.10 -5.60
CA ASP A 286 11.50 -32.42 -5.87
C ASP A 286 11.38 -33.28 -4.60
N LEU A 287 11.37 -32.64 -3.43
CA LEU A 287 11.26 -33.24 -2.09
C LEU A 287 10.15 -34.29 -1.93
N LEU A 288 9.04 -34.15 -2.67
CA LEU A 288 7.90 -35.06 -2.60
C LEU A 288 8.05 -36.29 -3.51
N ILE A 289 8.56 -36.08 -4.71
CA ILE A 289 8.71 -37.10 -5.75
C ILE A 289 10.02 -36.81 -6.48
N GLU A 290 11.02 -37.63 -6.22
CA GLU A 290 12.33 -37.63 -6.85
C GLU A 290 12.23 -37.54 -8.39
N ASN A 291 13.00 -36.65 -9.02
CA ASN A 291 12.97 -36.28 -10.45
C ASN A 291 11.68 -35.59 -10.92
N GLU A 292 10.80 -35.17 -10.01
CA GLU A 292 9.59 -34.42 -10.31
C GLU A 292 9.62 -33.05 -9.62
N TRP A 293 10.28 -32.12 -10.31
CA TRP A 293 10.43 -30.75 -9.85
C TRP A 293 9.12 -29.97 -9.86
N ARG A 294 8.83 -29.35 -8.72
CA ARG A 294 7.62 -28.56 -8.45
C ARG A 294 7.99 -27.27 -7.73
N TRP A 295 7.12 -26.29 -7.86
CA TRP A 295 7.25 -25.06 -7.11
C TRP A 295 6.72 -25.19 -5.67
N ALA A 296 7.39 -24.55 -4.72
CA ALA A 296 7.10 -24.65 -3.30
C ALA A 296 5.78 -24.02 -2.87
N SER A 297 5.30 -22.97 -3.56
CA SER A 297 4.08 -22.25 -3.22
C SER A 297 2.89 -22.73 -4.04
N SER A 298 3.00 -22.70 -5.38
CA SER A 298 1.90 -23.11 -6.27
C SER A 298 1.70 -24.63 -6.34
N HIS A 299 2.71 -25.41 -5.96
CA HIS A 299 2.75 -26.88 -6.09
C HIS A 299 2.66 -27.40 -7.54
N ASN A 300 2.69 -26.50 -8.53
CA ASN A 300 2.69 -26.84 -9.93
C ASN A 300 4.02 -27.52 -10.32
N ARG A 301 3.98 -28.44 -11.29
CA ARG A 301 5.20 -28.94 -11.92
C ARG A 301 5.87 -27.81 -12.68
N ILE A 302 7.20 -27.74 -12.62
CA ILE A 302 7.92 -26.73 -13.41
C ILE A 302 7.74 -27.01 -14.90
N THR A 303 7.43 -25.96 -15.66
CA THR A 303 7.25 -26.02 -17.13
C THR A 303 8.36 -25.29 -17.86
N PHE A 304 9.03 -24.37 -17.18
CA PHE A 304 10.24 -23.69 -17.60
C PHE A 304 11.39 -24.05 -16.65
N ALA A 305 12.60 -24.21 -17.19
CA ALA A 305 13.79 -24.41 -16.40
C ALA A 305 15.03 -23.89 -17.14
N ASN A 306 16.02 -23.42 -16.37
CA ASN A 306 17.30 -22.93 -16.88
C ASN A 306 18.47 -23.68 -16.23
N TRP A 307 18.34 -25.01 -16.10
CA TRP A 307 19.36 -25.91 -15.58
C TRP A 307 20.72 -25.72 -16.26
N ALA A 308 21.78 -25.88 -15.47
CA ALA A 308 23.12 -25.94 -16.01
C ALA A 308 23.31 -27.22 -16.83
N PRO A 309 24.31 -27.28 -17.74
CA PRO A 309 24.56 -28.49 -18.51
C PRO A 309 24.78 -29.69 -17.59
N ARG A 310 23.93 -30.72 -17.77
CA ARG A 310 23.88 -31.98 -17.01
C ARG A 310 23.13 -31.96 -15.68
N GLU A 311 22.62 -30.81 -15.25
CA GLU A 311 21.71 -30.73 -14.09
C GLU A 311 20.26 -31.02 -14.50
N PRO A 312 19.40 -31.45 -13.55
CA PRO A 312 19.73 -31.86 -12.19
C PRO A 312 20.49 -33.20 -12.15
N THR A 313 21.54 -33.32 -11.34
CA THR A 313 22.37 -34.54 -11.24
C THR A 313 22.03 -35.46 -10.08
N ASN A 314 21.25 -34.96 -9.10
CA ASN A 314 20.96 -35.55 -7.81
C ASN A 314 22.21 -36.16 -7.16
N SER A 315 23.24 -35.34 -6.96
CA SER A 315 24.51 -35.80 -6.45
C SER A 315 24.34 -36.44 -5.08
N ASN A 316 24.86 -37.66 -4.92
CA ASN A 316 24.71 -38.49 -3.72
C ASN A 316 23.25 -38.82 -3.30
N GLY A 317 22.25 -38.58 -4.17
CA GLY A 317 20.85 -38.91 -3.91
C GLY A 317 20.16 -38.02 -2.87
N ASN A 318 20.62 -36.77 -2.69
CA ASN A 318 20.09 -35.86 -1.66
C ASN A 318 20.08 -34.37 -2.06
N GLU A 319 20.07 -34.06 -3.36
CA GLU A 319 20.01 -32.68 -3.86
C GLU A 319 18.60 -32.40 -4.38
N ASN A 320 17.72 -31.95 -3.48
CA ASN A 320 16.29 -31.86 -3.76
C ASN A 320 15.76 -30.42 -3.87
N CYS A 321 16.65 -29.42 -3.82
CA CYS A 321 16.31 -28.00 -3.81
C CYS A 321 17.12 -27.25 -4.87
N ALA A 322 16.47 -26.33 -5.59
CA ALA A 322 17.12 -25.61 -6.68
C ALA A 322 17.69 -24.26 -6.24
N ASP A 323 18.91 -23.95 -6.67
CA ASP A 323 19.51 -22.61 -6.60
C ASP A 323 19.87 -22.08 -7.99
N ILE A 324 20.29 -20.81 -8.05
CA ILE A 324 20.97 -20.21 -9.19
C ILE A 324 22.41 -19.88 -8.78
N ARG A 325 23.38 -20.47 -9.49
CA ARG A 325 24.80 -20.33 -9.19
C ARG A 325 25.38 -19.00 -9.64
N ASN A 326 26.27 -18.44 -8.84
CA ASN A 326 26.87 -17.12 -9.07
C ASN A 326 27.97 -17.05 -10.16
N PHE A 327 28.32 -18.16 -10.82
CA PHE A 327 29.38 -18.19 -11.82
C PHE A 327 28.88 -18.38 -13.26
N ASP A 328 27.75 -19.06 -13.46
CA ASP A 328 27.15 -19.28 -14.78
C ASP A 328 25.68 -18.87 -14.86
N TRP A 329 25.06 -18.46 -13.74
CA TRP A 329 23.69 -18.00 -13.65
C TRP A 329 22.68 -19.04 -14.16
N LYS A 330 23.04 -20.31 -14.01
CA LYS A 330 22.22 -21.47 -14.34
C LYS A 330 21.71 -22.12 -13.07
N TRP A 331 20.61 -22.86 -13.20
CA TRP A 331 20.01 -23.56 -12.08
C TRP A 331 20.82 -24.81 -11.77
N ASN A 332 20.91 -25.13 -10.49
CA ASN A 332 21.58 -26.30 -9.95
C ASN A 332 20.70 -26.92 -8.88
N ASP A 333 20.68 -28.24 -8.80
CA ASP A 333 20.14 -28.95 -7.65
C ASP A 333 21.21 -29.05 -6.56
N GLU A 334 20.82 -28.72 -5.34
CA GLU A 334 21.72 -28.66 -4.19
C GLU A 334 20.99 -29.22 -2.97
N ARG A 335 21.77 -29.61 -1.97
CA ARG A 335 21.24 -30.11 -0.71
C ARG A 335 20.48 -29.00 0.00
N CYS A 336 19.23 -29.27 0.37
CA CYS A 336 18.36 -28.29 1.02
C CYS A 336 18.89 -27.77 2.38
N ASP A 337 19.83 -28.49 3.01
CA ASP A 337 20.49 -28.12 4.27
C ASP A 337 21.66 -27.12 4.09
N SER A 338 22.09 -26.87 2.85
CA SER A 338 23.08 -25.85 2.53
C SER A 338 22.54 -24.45 2.84
N SER A 339 23.37 -23.58 3.43
CA SER A 339 22.98 -22.19 3.69
C SER A 339 23.37 -21.30 2.52
N GLN A 340 22.37 -20.68 1.87
CA GLN A 340 22.57 -19.82 0.71
C GLN A 340 21.66 -18.60 0.77
N ASN A 341 21.96 -17.57 -0.02
CA ASN A 341 21.01 -16.47 -0.18
C ASN A 341 19.71 -16.99 -0.82
N TYR A 342 18.66 -16.18 -0.84
CA TYR A 342 17.35 -16.56 -1.35
C TYR A 342 16.64 -15.36 -1.96
N ILE A 343 15.70 -15.67 -2.86
CA ILE A 343 14.90 -14.68 -3.55
C ILE A 343 13.45 -14.91 -3.20
N CYS A 344 12.80 -13.90 -2.64
CA CYS A 344 11.38 -13.92 -2.38
C CYS A 344 10.64 -13.19 -3.49
N GLU A 345 9.44 -13.65 -3.80
CA GLU A 345 8.52 -13.09 -4.77
C GLU A 345 7.12 -12.94 -4.15
N MET A 346 6.47 -11.81 -4.41
CA MET A 346 5.04 -11.62 -4.18
C MET A 346 4.43 -10.89 -5.38
N SER A 347 3.13 -11.05 -5.60
CA SER A 347 2.45 -10.23 -6.61
C SER A 347 2.35 -8.78 -6.15
N VAL A 348 2.32 -7.86 -7.10
CA VAL A 348 2.02 -6.44 -6.82
C VAL A 348 0.64 -6.31 -6.14
N GLU A 349 -0.31 -7.19 -6.43
CA GLU A 349 -1.60 -7.24 -5.72
C GLU A 349 -1.43 -7.56 -4.23
N ALA A 350 -0.63 -8.57 -3.89
CA ALA A 350 -0.36 -8.95 -2.52
C ALA A 350 0.36 -7.82 -1.75
N ALA A 351 1.33 -7.17 -2.38
CA ALA A 351 2.08 -6.03 -1.83
C ALA A 351 1.20 -4.83 -1.44
N ILE A 352 0.07 -4.63 -2.14
CA ILE A 352 -0.85 -3.50 -1.94
C ILE A 352 -1.96 -3.83 -0.92
N VAL A 353 -2.20 -5.11 -0.67
CA VAL A 353 -3.27 -5.60 0.23
C VAL A 353 -2.75 -5.85 1.64
N GLY A 354 -1.52 -6.32 1.79
CA GLY A 354 -0.80 -6.38 3.07
C GLY A 354 -0.42 -4.99 3.58
#